data_AF-A6LRX0-F1
#
_entry.id   AF-A6LRX0-F1
#
_cell.length_a   1.000
_cell.length_b   1.000
_cell.length_c   1.000
_cell.angle_alpha   90.00
_cell.angle_beta   90.00
_cell.angle_gamma   90.00
#
_symmetry.space_group_name_H-M   'P 1'
#
loop_
_entity.id
_entity.type
_entity.pdbx_description
1 polymer ?
#
loop_
_entity_poly.entity_id
_entity_poly.type
_entity_poly.pdbx_seq_one_letter_code
_entity_poly.pdbx_strand_id
1 'polypeptide(L)'
;MNKMSLEDFIKKGLEKSEGIRKEADIEIEGYGPITFIRPTEDNILEYLDAQANAIKMNKNEEIIGTDYKLLANASKEFIYFSCPFLQNPELHKAWGIKDPLDAPVKAFGVENLAGIAKKIKEAFGDGKKTKEKLKN
;
A
#
# COMPACT_ATOMS: atom_id res chain seq x y z
N MET A 1 32.94 -15.82 -15.60
CA MET A 1 32.02 -15.12 -14.68
C MET A 1 32.54 -15.28 -13.26
N ASN A 2 32.93 -14.19 -12.59
CA ASN A 2 33.28 -14.28 -11.17
C ASN A 2 31.98 -14.45 -10.37
N LYS A 3 31.95 -15.45 -9.48
CA LYS A 3 30.86 -15.64 -8.54
C LYS A 3 30.90 -14.51 -7.51
N MET A 4 29.72 -14.00 -7.16
CA MET A 4 29.54 -13.03 -6.09
C MET A 4 30.09 -13.57 -4.77
N SER A 5 30.86 -12.76 -4.04
CA SER A 5 31.32 -13.11 -2.69
C SER A 5 30.19 -12.92 -1.66
N LEU A 6 30.33 -13.54 -0.49
CA LEU A 6 29.39 -13.32 0.62
C LEU A 6 29.39 -11.85 1.07
N GLU A 7 30.57 -11.21 1.11
CA GLU A 7 30.71 -9.80 1.46
C GLU A 7 29.98 -8.89 0.48
N ASP A 8 30.10 -9.16 -0.83
CA ASP A 8 29.37 -8.43 -1.87
C ASP A 8 27.86 -8.64 -1.77
N PHE A 9 27.41 -9.84 -1.41
CA PHE A 9 26.00 -10.14 -1.22
C PHE A 9 25.42 -9.38 -0.03
N ILE A 10 26.11 -9.39 1.12
CA ILE A 10 25.71 -8.65 2.32
C ILE A 10 25.63 -7.15 2.02
N LYS A 11 26.67 -6.59 1.39
CA LYS A 11 26.72 -5.18 1.01
C LYS A 11 25.54 -4.80 0.13
N LYS A 12 25.24 -5.58 -0.92
CA LYS A 12 24.09 -5.34 -1.79
C LYS A 12 22.75 -5.45 -1.06
N GLY A 13 22.63 -6.35 -0.09
CA GLY A 13 21.44 -6.49 0.75
C GLY A 13 21.19 -5.25 1.62
N LEU A 14 22.24 -4.75 2.28
CA LEU A 14 22.17 -3.54 3.09
C LEU A 14 21.85 -2.30 2.25
N GLU A 15 22.55 -2.10 1.13
CA GLU A 15 22.29 -1.00 0.19
C GLU A 15 20.85 -1.04 -0.35
N LYS A 16 20.31 -2.25 -0.59
CA LYS A 16 18.92 -2.42 -0.99
C LYS A 16 17.97 -1.98 0.13
N SER A 17 18.23 -2.37 1.37
CA SER A 17 17.39 -2.04 2.54
C SER A 17 17.39 -0.55 2.86
N GLU A 18 18.57 0.09 2.88
CA GLU A 18 18.71 1.52 3.18
C GLU A 18 18.09 2.41 2.10
N GLY A 19 18.11 1.97 0.84
CA GLY A 19 17.52 2.67 -0.29
C GLY A 19 15.98 2.59 -0.37
N ILE A 20 15.34 1.89 0.57
CA ILE A 20 13.88 1.74 0.60
C ILE A 20 13.22 3.04 1.05
N ARG A 21 12.30 3.54 0.22
CA ARG A 21 11.40 4.63 0.59
C ARG A 21 10.50 4.21 1.76
N LYS A 22 10.58 4.95 2.86
CA LYS A 22 9.83 4.69 4.11
C LYS A 22 8.50 5.45 4.19
N GLU A 23 8.41 6.59 3.51
CA GLU A 23 7.22 7.44 3.48
C GLU A 23 7.01 8.01 2.08
N ALA A 24 5.77 8.32 1.73
CA ALA A 24 5.41 8.93 0.47
C ALA A 24 4.17 9.80 0.64
N ASP A 25 4.22 11.02 0.11
CA ASP A 25 3.02 11.85 -0.03
C ASP A 25 2.27 11.44 -1.30
N ILE A 26 0.98 11.15 -1.15
CA ILE A 26 0.11 10.71 -2.23
C ILE A 26 -1.04 11.70 -2.35
N GLU A 27 -1.26 12.21 -3.56
CA GLU A 27 -2.37 13.11 -3.86
C GLU A 27 -3.70 12.36 -3.81
N ILE A 28 -4.56 12.77 -2.87
CA ILE A 28 -5.91 12.25 -2.67
C ILE A 28 -6.93 13.34 -2.98
N GLU A 29 -7.86 13.05 -3.88
CA GLU A 29 -8.92 13.98 -4.26
C GLU A 29 -9.76 14.39 -3.03
N GLY A 30 -9.98 15.70 -2.87
CA GLY A 30 -10.72 16.26 -1.73
C GLY A 30 -9.90 16.45 -0.45
N TYR A 31 -8.70 15.90 -0.34
CA TYR A 31 -7.82 16.04 0.84
C TYR A 31 -6.47 16.71 0.53
N GLY A 32 -6.01 16.63 -0.72
CA GLY A 32 -4.66 17.05 -1.09
C GLY A 32 -3.62 15.95 -0.82
N PRO A 33 -2.34 16.31 -0.65
CA PRO A 33 -1.28 15.36 -0.35
C PRO A 33 -1.43 14.80 1.07
N ILE A 34 -1.51 13.47 1.17
CA ILE A 34 -1.50 12.75 2.44
C ILE A 34 -0.23 11.90 2.53
N THR A 35 0.46 11.97 3.68
CA THR A 35 1.63 11.13 3.96
C THR A 35 1.20 9.71 4.31
N PHE A 36 1.74 8.74 3.57
CA PHE A 36 1.65 7.32 3.86
C PHE A 36 3.02 6.78 4.27
N ILE A 37 3.02 5.83 5.19
CA ILE A 37 4.19 5.07 5.62
C ILE A 37 4.20 3.75 4.86
N ARG A 38 5.39 3.26 4.53
CA ARG A 38 5.58 1.95 3.91
C ARG A 38 4.94 0.87 4.80
N PRO A 39 3.93 0.13 4.30
CA PRO A 39 3.38 -0.99 5.03
C PRO A 39 4.43 -2.11 5.23
N THR A 40 4.19 -2.97 6.22
CA THR A 40 5.07 -4.12 6.48
C THR A 40 5.05 -5.09 5.30
N GLU A 41 6.05 -5.97 5.22
CA GLU A 41 6.07 -7.02 4.19
C GLU A 41 4.85 -7.94 4.30
N ASP A 42 4.40 -8.24 5.52
CA ASP A 42 3.19 -9.03 5.76
C ASP A 42 1.94 -8.31 5.24
N ASN A 43 1.75 -7.01 5.52
CA ASN A 43 0.59 -6.27 5.01
C ASN A 43 0.60 -6.14 3.48
N ILE A 44 1.79 -6.02 2.87
CA ILE A 44 1.93 -6.05 1.42
C ILE A 44 1.53 -7.42 0.88
N LEU A 45 2.01 -8.50 1.50
CA LEU A 45 1.72 -9.87 1.08
C LEU A 45 0.22 -10.18 1.21
N GLU A 46 -0.40 -9.83 2.33
CA GLU A 46 -1.85 -9.99 2.57
C GLU A 46 -2.67 -9.24 1.52
N TYR A 47 -2.30 -8.00 1.20
CA TYR A 47 -2.97 -7.23 0.15
C TYR A 47 -2.81 -7.86 -1.24
N LEU A 48 -1.61 -8.35 -1.57
CA LEU A 48 -1.35 -9.00 -2.86
C LEU A 48 -2.10 -10.32 -3.00
N ASP A 49 -2.13 -11.13 -1.96
CA ASP A 49 -2.87 -12.40 -1.92
C ASP A 49 -4.38 -12.15 -2.08
N ALA A 50 -4.94 -11.22 -1.30
CA ALA A 50 -6.35 -10.87 -1.40
C ALA A 50 -6.71 -10.24 -2.76
N GLN A 51 -5.80 -9.42 -3.35
CA GLN A 51 -5.96 -8.88 -4.70
C GLN A 51 -5.98 -9.99 -5.75
N ALA A 52 -5.09 -10.99 -5.65
CA ALA A 52 -5.06 -12.12 -6.56
C ALA A 52 -6.33 -12.97 -6.43
N ASN A 53 -6.75 -13.27 -5.19
CA ASN A 53 -7.95 -14.04 -4.89
C ASN A 53 -9.25 -13.32 -5.27
N ALA A 54 -9.21 -11.99 -5.43
CA ALA A 54 -10.35 -11.23 -5.94
C ALA A 54 -10.58 -11.47 -7.45
N ILE A 55 -9.57 -11.93 -8.20
CA ILE A 55 -9.69 -12.19 -9.63
C ILE A 55 -10.38 -13.55 -9.83
N LYS A 56 -11.53 -13.56 -10.50
CA LYS A 56 -12.26 -14.78 -10.84
C LYS A 56 -11.81 -15.25 -12.21
N MET A 57 -11.27 -16.47 -12.29
CA MET A 57 -10.84 -17.11 -13.53
C MET A 57 -11.74 -18.30 -13.87
N ASN A 58 -11.91 -18.58 -15.16
CA ASN A 58 -12.54 -19.82 -15.62
C ASN A 58 -11.50 -20.96 -15.76
N LYS A 59 -11.93 -22.13 -16.25
CA LYS A 59 -11.06 -23.31 -16.44
C LYS A 59 -9.96 -23.12 -17.49
N ASN A 60 -10.07 -22.11 -18.34
CA ASN A 60 -9.10 -21.76 -19.37
C ASN A 60 -8.16 -20.65 -18.91
N GLU A 61 -8.14 -20.32 -17.61
CA GLU A 61 -7.35 -19.24 -17.01
C GLU A 61 -7.73 -17.83 -17.52
N GLU A 62 -8.92 -17.67 -18.10
CA GLU A 62 -9.41 -16.37 -18.56
C GLU A 62 -10.09 -15.64 -17.40
N ILE A 63 -9.82 -14.34 -17.26
CA ILE A 63 -10.46 -13.48 -16.26
C ILE A 63 -11.92 -13.27 -16.65
N ILE A 64 -12.84 -13.76 -15.81
CA ILE A 64 -14.29 -13.66 -16.00
C ILE A 64 -14.96 -12.67 -15.05
N GLY A 65 -14.23 -12.16 -14.07
CA GLY A 65 -14.75 -11.13 -13.17
C GLY A 65 -13.82 -10.79 -12.02
N THR A 66 -14.28 -9.86 -11.18
CA THR A 66 -13.56 -9.42 -9.98
C THR A 66 -14.52 -9.38 -8.80
N ASP A 67 -14.11 -9.94 -7.67
CA ASP A 67 -14.79 -9.79 -6.40
C ASP A 67 -14.48 -8.41 -5.79
N TYR A 68 -15.30 -7.42 -6.13
CA TYR A 68 -15.12 -6.06 -5.63
C TYR A 68 -15.23 -5.95 -4.11
N LYS A 69 -15.99 -6.84 -3.45
CA LYS A 69 -16.11 -6.84 -2.00
C LYS A 69 -14.81 -7.29 -1.35
N LEU A 70 -14.21 -8.38 -1.85
CA LEU A 70 -12.91 -8.84 -1.38
C LEU A 70 -11.83 -7.78 -1.63
N LEU A 71 -11.80 -7.19 -2.82
CA LEU A 71 -10.83 -6.16 -3.19
C LEU A 71 -10.97 -4.90 -2.33
N ALA A 72 -12.19 -4.43 -2.07
CA ALA A 72 -12.44 -3.26 -1.23
C ALA A 72 -12.04 -3.51 0.22
N ASN A 73 -12.32 -4.69 0.76
CA ASN A 73 -11.90 -5.07 2.12
C ASN A 73 -10.38 -5.15 2.25
N ALA A 74 -9.68 -5.77 1.30
CA ALA A 74 -8.22 -5.79 1.29
C ALA A 74 -7.65 -4.37 1.17
N SER A 75 -8.27 -3.53 0.34
CA SER A 75 -7.82 -2.15 0.13
C SER A 75 -8.00 -1.28 1.37
N LYS A 76 -9.12 -1.38 2.10
CA LYS A 76 -9.32 -0.59 3.32
C LYS A 76 -8.27 -0.93 4.38
N GLU A 77 -7.98 -2.22 4.55
CA GLU A 77 -7.00 -2.68 5.54
C GLU A 77 -5.58 -2.20 5.19
N PHE A 78 -5.19 -2.37 3.93
CA PHE A 78 -3.89 -1.90 3.42
C PHE A 78 -3.71 -0.39 3.58
N ILE A 79 -4.76 0.40 3.30
CA ILE A 79 -4.75 1.86 3.47
C ILE A 79 -4.64 2.25 4.94
N TYR A 80 -5.42 1.60 5.82
CA TYR A 80 -5.42 1.87 7.26
C TYR A 80 -4.04 1.68 7.87
N PHE A 81 -3.36 0.57 7.55
CA PHE A 81 -2.02 0.29 8.07
C PHE A 81 -0.92 1.17 7.48
N SER A 82 -1.20 1.80 6.33
CA SER A 82 -0.25 2.70 5.65
C SER A 82 -0.45 4.18 6.00
N CYS A 83 -1.54 4.59 6.65
CA CYS A 83 -1.86 6.00 6.90
C CYS A 83 -1.97 6.34 8.40
N PRO A 84 -1.01 7.07 8.98
CA PRO A 84 -1.04 7.44 10.40
C PRO A 84 -2.26 8.26 10.81
N PHE A 85 -2.74 9.15 9.94
CA PHE A 85 -3.93 9.95 10.25
C PHE A 85 -5.16 9.08 10.49
N LEU A 86 -5.34 8.02 9.70
CA LEU A 86 -6.47 7.11 9.84
C LEU A 86 -6.40 6.27 11.12
N GLN A 87 -5.24 6.18 11.75
CA GLN A 87 -5.04 5.47 13.02
C GLN A 87 -5.18 6.42 14.24
N ASN A 88 -5.34 7.72 14.00
CA ASN A 88 -5.37 8.71 15.07
C ASN A 88 -6.69 8.59 15.89
N PRO A 89 -6.62 8.38 17.23
CA PRO A 89 -7.80 8.27 18.08
C PRO A 89 -8.68 9.52 18.11
N GLU A 90 -8.11 10.71 17.93
CA GLU A 90 -8.86 11.96 17.85
C GLU A 90 -9.72 11.99 16.58
N LEU A 91 -9.19 11.50 15.46
CA LEU A 91 -9.96 11.34 14.22
C LEU A 91 -11.09 10.34 14.42
N HIS A 92 -10.83 9.19 15.07
CA HIS A 92 -11.87 8.20 15.35
C HIS A 92 -12.98 8.77 16.22
N LYS A 93 -12.62 9.52 17.27
CA LYS A 93 -13.59 10.17 18.16
C LYS A 93 -14.39 11.24 17.42
N ALA A 94 -13.73 12.12 16.66
CA ALA A 94 -14.37 13.20 15.92
C ALA A 94 -15.34 12.65 14.87
N TRP A 95 -15.00 11.53 14.24
CA TRP A 95 -15.82 10.91 13.21
C TRP A 95 -16.74 9.82 13.76
N GLY A 96 -16.75 9.53 15.07
CA GLY A 96 -17.59 8.49 15.65
C GLY A 96 -17.32 7.09 15.06
N ILE A 97 -16.07 6.80 14.73
CA ILE A 97 -15.63 5.50 14.20
C ILE A 97 -15.57 4.51 15.36
N LYS A 98 -16.24 3.36 15.19
CA LYS A 98 -16.25 2.27 16.18
C LYS A 98 -15.26 1.17 15.81
N ASP A 99 -15.24 0.78 14.55
CA ASP A 99 -14.24 -0.12 13.98
C ASP A 99 -13.15 0.72 13.28
N PRO A 100 -11.89 0.68 13.72
CA PRO A 100 -10.80 1.40 13.08
C PRO A 100 -10.70 1.19 11.57
N LEU A 101 -11.03 0.00 11.08
CA LEU A 101 -10.99 -0.33 9.65
C LEU A 101 -12.12 0.32 8.84
N ASP A 102 -13.07 1.01 9.48
CA ASP A 102 -14.05 1.84 8.79
C ASP A 102 -13.51 3.26 8.50
N ALA A 103 -12.39 3.67 9.12
CA ALA A 103 -11.79 4.98 8.89
C ALA A 103 -11.45 5.25 7.41
N PRO A 104 -10.83 4.32 6.66
CA PRO A 104 -10.55 4.53 5.23
C PRO A 104 -11.82 4.65 4.39
N VAL A 105 -12.84 3.84 4.70
CA VAL A 105 -14.14 3.88 3.99
C VAL A 105 -14.80 5.23 4.23
N LYS A 106 -14.79 5.72 5.47
CA LYS A 106 -15.37 7.00 5.85
C LYS A 106 -14.59 8.19 5.28
N ALA A 107 -13.27 8.09 5.20
CA ALA A 107 -12.41 9.12 4.64
C ALA A 107 -12.58 9.25 3.13
N PHE A 108 -12.54 8.12 2.41
CA PHE A 108 -12.31 8.13 0.96
C PHE A 108 -13.48 7.59 0.12
N GLY A 109 -14.48 6.96 0.73
CA GLY A 109 -15.55 6.27 -0.01
C GLY A 109 -15.11 4.90 -0.54
N VAL A 110 -16.05 3.98 -0.69
CA VAL A 110 -15.75 2.58 -1.03
C VAL A 110 -15.23 2.42 -2.46
N GLU A 111 -15.65 3.32 -3.36
CA GLU A 111 -15.29 3.35 -4.77
C GLU A 111 -13.82 3.73 -5.01
N ASN A 112 -13.21 4.48 -4.09
CA ASN A 112 -11.85 5.01 -4.26
C ASN A 112 -10.78 4.12 -3.62
N LEU A 113 -11.15 3.20 -2.73
CA LEU A 113 -10.21 2.39 -1.96
C LEU A 113 -9.23 1.61 -2.83
N ALA A 114 -9.72 0.93 -3.87
CA ALA A 114 -8.86 0.15 -4.76
C ALA A 114 -7.84 1.04 -5.50
N GLY A 115 -8.25 2.24 -5.90
CA GLY A 115 -7.38 3.21 -6.56
C GLY A 115 -6.30 3.76 -5.62
N ILE A 116 -6.66 4.08 -4.39
CA ILE A 116 -5.71 4.58 -3.37
C ILE A 116 -4.73 3.48 -2.98
N ALA A 117 -5.21 2.27 -2.71
CA ALA A 117 -4.35 1.12 -2.39
C ALA A 117 -3.35 0.82 -3.52
N LYS A 118 -3.79 0.94 -4.78
CA LYS A 118 -2.89 0.86 -5.95
C LYS A 118 -1.82 1.95 -5.92
N LYS A 119 -2.18 3.22 -5.67
CA LYS A 119 -1.20 4.32 -5.56
C LYS A 119 -0.17 4.08 -4.45
N ILE A 120 -0.61 3.59 -3.28
CA ILE A 120 0.28 3.22 -2.16
C ILE A 120 1.24 2.11 -2.60
N LYS A 121 0.71 1.03 -3.20
CA LYS A 121 1.53 -0.05 -3.76
C LYS A 121 2.54 0.46 -4.80
N GLU A 122 2.15 1.37 -5.68
CA GLU A 122 3.04 1.95 -6.70
C GLU A 122 4.07 2.94 -6.12
N ALA A 123 3.78 3.54 -4.97
CA ALA A 123 4.71 4.41 -4.24
C ALA A 123 5.79 3.60 -3.53
N PHE A 124 5.46 2.40 -3.03
CA PHE A 124 6.36 1.53 -2.26
C PHE A 124 6.86 0.29 -3.01
N GLY A 125 6.31 0.02 -4.21
CA GLY A 125 6.66 -1.08 -5.11
C GLY A 125 7.97 -0.88 -5.88
N ASP A 126 8.52 -2.00 -6.35
CA ASP A 126 9.89 -2.21 -6.85
C ASP A 126 10.74 -0.96 -7.09
N GLY A 127 11.61 -0.68 -6.11
CA GLY A 127 12.87 0.01 -6.36
C GLY A 127 12.77 1.47 -6.82
N LYS A 128 11.67 2.19 -6.55
CA LYS A 128 11.69 3.67 -6.56
C LYS A 128 12.65 4.14 -5.46
N LYS A 129 13.94 4.08 -5.76
CA LYS A 129 15.02 4.66 -4.97
C LYS A 129 14.64 6.09 -4.68
N THR A 130 14.82 6.52 -3.45
CA THR A 130 14.75 7.92 -3.02
C THR A 130 15.79 8.73 -3.79
N LYS A 131 15.47 9.11 -5.02
CA LYS A 131 16.21 10.07 -5.85
C LYS A 131 15.23 11.06 -6.48
N GLU A 132 14.30 11.57 -5.71
CA GLU A 132 13.80 12.92 -5.93
C GLU A 132 14.41 13.79 -4.84
N LYS A 133 15.63 14.26 -5.11
CA LYS A 133 16.08 15.50 -4.49
C LYS A 133 15.07 16.56 -4.95
N LEU A 134 14.26 17.04 -4.01
CA LEU A 134 13.53 18.28 -4.14
C LEU A 134 14.48 19.35 -4.71
N LYS A 135 14.29 19.67 -5.98
CA LYS A 135 14.72 20.92 -6.59
C LYS A 135 13.45 21.57 -7.10
N ASN A 136 12.92 22.49 -6.31
CA ASN A 136 12.73 23.89 -6.67
C ASN A 136 12.23 24.67 -5.46
#